data_AF-A0A672JTM6-F1
#
_entry.id   AF-A0A672JTM6-F1
#
_cell.length_a   1.000
_cell.length_b   1.000
_cell.length_c   1.000
_cell.angle_alpha   90.00
_cell.angle_beta   90.00
_cell.angle_gamma   90.00
#
_symmetry.space_group_name_H-M   'P 1'
#
loop_
_entity.id
_entity.type
_entity.pdbx_description
1 polymer ?
#
loop_
_entity_poly.entity_id
_entity_poly.type
_entity_poly.pdbx_seq_one_letter_code
_entity_poly.pdbx_strand_id
1 'polypeptide(L)'
;LASKTVLIVYAHQSLSSFNAAAKDAAVEVLTAQGCMVAVSDLYAMKVNLVSLISGGIQHPEHFCYAEEAKLAWEEGNLSIDIAEEQRKLNEADLVIFQDKKAMLSFTTGSQESMFSENGINGDMNVTLWPLQNGILHYCGFQVLAPQIFWAPSSVPRDECSGMLERWRYRLWGLLGEEPLSFTPLECFEKEGFQLKPEVQEQHAGQEFGLTVGIHLGNSENVFKNIHWFQHIHTPPSHSRATRSHLGQMTTAWWE
;
A
#
# COMPACT_ATOMS: atom_id res chain seq x y z
N LEU A 1 -20.77 -5.82 16.19
CA LEU A 1 -19.71 -5.99 15.16
C LEU A 1 -18.39 -6.18 15.89
N ALA A 2 -17.61 -7.19 15.56
CA ALA A 2 -16.29 -7.39 16.16
C ALA A 2 -15.39 -6.18 15.81
N SER A 3 -14.61 -5.68 16.78
CA SER A 3 -13.62 -4.62 16.54
C SER A 3 -12.60 -5.10 15.51
N LYS A 4 -12.27 -4.25 14.54
CA LYS A 4 -11.29 -4.55 13.48
C LYS A 4 -9.88 -4.25 14.01
N THR A 5 -8.93 -5.12 13.69
CA THR A 5 -7.51 -4.87 14.02
C THR A 5 -6.79 -4.31 12.81
N VAL A 6 -6.03 -3.24 13.00
CA VAL A 6 -5.16 -2.65 11.95
C VAL A 6 -3.72 -2.66 12.43
N LEU A 7 -2.82 -3.13 11.56
CA LEU A 7 -1.38 -3.03 11.76
C LEU A 7 -0.82 -1.95 10.82
N ILE A 8 -0.07 -1.00 11.38
CA ILE A 8 0.70 -0.01 10.62
C ILE A 8 2.17 -0.37 10.74
N VAL A 9 2.79 -0.79 9.64
CA VAL A 9 4.25 -0.93 9.54
C VAL A 9 4.81 0.43 9.11
N TYR A 10 5.60 1.05 9.98
CA TYR A 10 6.10 2.40 9.80
C TYR A 10 7.63 2.40 9.68
N ALA A 11 8.14 3.05 8.63
CA ALA A 11 9.55 3.00 8.25
C ALA A 11 10.10 4.42 8.00
N HIS A 12 10.16 5.25 9.03
CA HIS A 12 10.82 6.55 8.92
C HIS A 12 11.48 7.01 10.23
N GLN A 13 12.75 7.42 10.14
CA GLN A 13 13.61 7.70 11.30
C GLN A 13 13.21 8.91 12.16
N SER A 14 12.60 9.92 11.56
CA SER A 14 12.25 11.16 12.24
C SER A 14 10.78 11.20 12.64
N LEU A 15 10.53 11.42 13.94
CA LEU A 15 9.20 11.63 14.52
C LEU A 15 8.60 13.00 14.16
N SER A 16 9.41 13.96 13.69
CA SER A 16 8.93 15.27 13.23
C SER A 16 8.67 15.31 11.71
N SER A 17 8.73 14.16 11.05
CA SER A 17 8.54 14.05 9.60
C SER A 17 7.07 14.09 9.18
N PHE A 18 6.84 14.39 7.90
CA PHE A 18 5.51 14.25 7.30
C PHE A 18 5.01 12.80 7.37
N ASN A 19 5.88 11.80 7.19
CA ASN A 19 5.52 10.38 7.33
C ASN A 19 5.06 10.05 8.75
N ALA A 20 5.70 10.61 9.78
CA ALA A 20 5.26 10.46 11.17
C ALA A 20 3.85 11.04 11.37
N ALA A 21 3.62 12.25 10.86
CA ALA A 21 2.31 12.92 10.94
C ALA A 21 1.21 12.13 10.20
N ALA A 22 1.50 11.57 9.02
CA ALA A 22 0.54 10.74 8.27
C ALA A 22 0.21 9.42 9.01
N LYS A 23 1.22 8.81 9.64
CA LYS A 23 1.05 7.62 10.51
C LYS A 23 0.22 7.95 11.75
N ASP A 24 0.51 9.07 12.43
CA ASP A 24 -0.26 9.50 13.62
C ASP A 24 -1.72 9.80 13.26
N ALA A 25 -1.96 10.45 12.11
CA ALA A 25 -3.31 10.69 11.60
C ALA A 25 -4.07 9.37 11.34
N ALA A 26 -3.39 8.35 10.84
CA ALA A 26 -3.98 7.03 10.62
C ALA A 26 -4.36 6.34 11.93
N VAL A 27 -3.46 6.34 12.92
CA VAL A 27 -3.73 5.81 14.26
C VAL A 27 -4.95 6.50 14.87
N GLU A 28 -4.98 7.83 14.83
CA GLU A 28 -6.07 8.64 15.39
C GLU A 28 -7.43 8.28 14.77
N VAL A 29 -7.54 8.35 13.44
CA VAL A 29 -8.82 8.16 12.73
C VAL A 29 -9.31 6.72 12.82
N LEU A 30 -8.42 5.73 12.72
CA LEU A 30 -8.81 4.32 12.80
C LEU A 30 -9.20 3.93 14.24
N THR A 31 -8.51 4.46 15.24
CA THR A 31 -8.89 4.28 16.65
C THR A 31 -10.25 4.92 16.94
N ALA A 32 -10.50 6.12 16.41
CA ALA A 32 -11.80 6.80 16.53
C ALA A 32 -12.96 6.01 15.88
N GLN A 33 -12.66 5.20 14.86
CA GLN A 33 -13.61 4.25 14.25
C GLN A 33 -13.80 2.95 15.05
N GLY A 34 -13.16 2.81 16.20
CA GLY A 34 -13.23 1.61 17.05
C GLY A 34 -12.34 0.46 16.58
N CYS A 35 -11.33 0.73 15.73
CA CYS A 35 -10.31 -0.25 15.40
C CYS A 35 -9.28 -0.37 16.53
N MET A 36 -8.79 -1.58 16.76
CA MET A 36 -7.58 -1.80 17.55
C MET A 36 -6.36 -1.59 16.63
N VAL A 37 -5.59 -0.53 16.87
CA VAL A 37 -4.44 -0.18 16.02
C VAL A 37 -3.13 -0.57 16.70
N ALA A 38 -2.32 -1.37 16.01
CA ALA A 38 -0.94 -1.69 16.39
C ALA A 38 0.03 -1.02 15.42
N VAL A 39 1.20 -0.60 15.91
CA VAL A 39 2.25 0.05 15.10
C VAL A 39 3.56 -0.71 15.27
N SER A 40 4.13 -1.17 14.15
CA SER A 40 5.51 -1.67 14.07
C SER A 40 6.41 -0.58 13.49
N ASP A 41 7.02 0.22 14.36
CA ASP A 41 8.00 1.24 13.99
C ASP A 41 9.38 0.59 13.80
N LEU A 42 9.76 0.35 12.54
CA LEU A 42 10.97 -0.39 12.19
C LEU A 42 12.25 0.29 12.70
N TYR A 43 12.26 1.62 12.78
CA TYR A 43 13.41 2.38 13.30
C TYR A 43 13.48 2.32 14.82
N ALA A 44 12.35 2.48 15.51
CA ALA A 44 12.30 2.35 16.97
C ALA A 44 12.61 0.91 17.42
N MET A 45 12.19 -0.08 16.64
CA MET A 45 12.48 -1.50 16.85
C MET A 45 13.94 -1.87 16.56
N LYS A 46 14.70 -1.01 15.87
CA LYS A 46 16.08 -1.28 15.43
C LYS A 46 16.21 -2.61 14.68
N VAL A 47 15.25 -2.89 13.79
CA VAL A 47 15.22 -4.14 13.01
C VAL A 47 16.54 -4.33 12.28
N ASN A 48 17.10 -5.54 12.34
CA ASN A 48 18.34 -5.83 11.63
C ASN A 48 18.03 -6.13 10.16
N LEU A 49 18.29 -5.15 9.30
CA LEU A 49 18.06 -5.26 7.85
C LEU A 49 19.26 -5.86 7.08
N VAL A 50 20.35 -6.19 7.77
CA VAL A 50 21.63 -6.54 7.15
C VAL A 50 21.90 -8.04 7.19
N SER A 51 21.45 -8.74 8.22
CA SER A 51 21.67 -10.20 8.32
C SER A 51 20.56 -10.90 9.09
N LEU A 52 19.91 -11.87 8.44
CA LEU A 52 19.03 -12.86 9.09
C LEU A 52 19.85 -13.90 9.88
N ILE A 53 21.16 -13.98 9.64
CA ILE A 53 22.05 -14.95 10.24
C ILE A 53 22.82 -14.23 11.36
N SER A 54 22.66 -14.73 12.58
CA SER A 54 23.36 -14.20 13.76
C SER A 54 24.61 -15.00 14.14
N GLY A 55 24.82 -16.16 13.48
CA GLY A 55 26.03 -16.98 13.56
C GLY A 55 27.06 -16.72 12.45
N GLY A 56 28.08 -17.57 12.37
CA GLY A 56 29.06 -17.54 11.27
C GLY A 56 28.49 -18.10 9.97
N ILE A 57 28.96 -17.57 8.84
CA ILE A 57 28.65 -18.12 7.50
C ILE A 57 29.44 -19.42 7.34
N GLN A 58 28.78 -20.51 6.97
CA GLN A 58 29.39 -21.85 6.86
C GLN A 58 30.25 -21.98 5.60
N HIS A 59 29.81 -21.41 4.48
CA HIS A 59 30.49 -21.47 3.18
C HIS A 59 30.82 -20.06 2.66
N PRO A 60 31.71 -19.30 3.33
CA PRO A 60 32.00 -17.92 2.95
C PRO A 60 32.63 -17.80 1.56
N GLU A 61 33.39 -18.81 1.13
CA GLU A 61 34.07 -18.85 -0.17
C GLU A 61 33.09 -19.07 -1.35
N HIS A 62 31.89 -19.60 -1.08
CA HIS A 62 30.83 -19.93 -2.06
C HIS A 62 29.45 -19.54 -1.53
N PHE A 63 29.32 -18.29 -1.11
CA PHE A 63 28.12 -17.81 -0.42
C PHE A 63 26.84 -17.95 -1.28
N CYS A 64 25.90 -18.78 -0.82
CA CYS A 64 24.55 -18.88 -1.34
C CYS A 64 23.55 -18.55 -0.23
N TYR A 65 22.87 -17.40 -0.33
CA TYR A 65 22.02 -16.90 0.74
C TYR A 65 20.91 -17.88 1.16
N ALA A 66 20.28 -18.56 0.20
CA ALA A 66 19.22 -19.52 0.49
C ALA A 66 19.73 -20.74 1.28
N GLU A 67 20.93 -21.22 0.95
CA GLU A 67 21.55 -22.36 1.62
C GLU A 67 22.05 -21.95 3.02
N GLU A 68 22.71 -20.81 3.14
CA GLU A 68 23.18 -20.27 4.42
C GLU A 68 22.03 -19.93 5.38
N ALA A 69 20.94 -19.33 4.86
CA ALA A 69 19.75 -19.05 5.66
C ALA A 69 19.05 -20.34 6.12
N LYS A 70 19.03 -21.38 5.28
CA LYS A 70 18.51 -22.70 5.65
C LYS A 70 19.35 -23.34 6.77
N LEU A 71 20.68 -23.33 6.64
CA LEU A 71 21.58 -23.85 7.67
C LEU A 71 21.44 -23.09 8.99
N ALA A 72 21.39 -21.76 8.93
CA ALA A 72 21.16 -20.92 10.11
C ALA A 72 19.82 -21.23 10.79
N TRP A 73 18.78 -21.52 10.02
CA TRP A 73 17.50 -21.98 10.56
C TRP A 73 17.60 -23.36 11.23
N GLU A 74 18.23 -24.35 10.58
CA GLU A 74 18.41 -25.71 11.12
C GLU A 74 19.24 -25.71 12.42
N GLU A 75 20.22 -24.80 12.54
CA GLU A 75 21.10 -24.68 13.71
C GLU A 75 20.57 -23.72 14.80
N GLY A 76 19.42 -23.06 14.57
CA GLY A 76 18.85 -22.08 15.51
C GLY A 76 19.64 -20.77 15.61
N ASN A 77 20.42 -20.45 14.57
CA ASN A 77 21.30 -19.27 14.47
C ASN A 77 20.66 -18.10 13.70
N LEU A 78 19.33 -18.10 13.53
CA LEU A 78 18.61 -16.94 12.98
C LEU A 78 18.64 -15.77 13.96
N SER A 79 18.63 -14.55 13.42
CA SER A 79 18.54 -13.34 14.21
C SER A 79 17.27 -13.34 15.07
N ILE A 80 17.38 -12.78 16.28
CA ILE A 80 16.33 -12.89 17.31
C ILE A 80 14.98 -12.33 16.86
N ASP A 81 15.00 -11.28 16.04
CA ASP A 81 13.80 -10.69 15.43
C ASP A 81 13.10 -11.67 14.47
N ILE A 82 13.86 -12.39 13.65
CA ILE A 82 13.33 -13.37 12.70
C ILE A 82 12.88 -14.65 13.40
N ALA A 83 13.65 -15.11 14.38
CA ALA A 83 13.27 -16.25 15.20
C ALA A 83 11.94 -15.99 15.92
N GLU A 84 11.71 -14.76 16.41
CA GLU A 84 10.45 -14.38 17.05
C GLU A 84 9.28 -14.33 16.07
N GLU A 85 9.46 -13.83 14.84
CA GLU A 85 8.41 -13.90 13.82
C GLU A 85 8.14 -15.34 13.36
N GLN A 86 9.17 -16.18 13.20
CA GLN A 86 9.00 -17.61 12.89
C GLN A 86 8.33 -18.39 14.01
N ARG A 87 8.63 -18.08 15.27
CA ARG A 87 7.97 -18.69 16.44
C ARG A 87 6.47 -18.45 16.37
N LYS A 88 6.04 -17.20 16.08
CA LYS A 88 4.62 -16.86 15.92
C LYS A 88 3.97 -17.66 14.78
N LEU A 89 4.68 -17.86 13.67
CA LEU A 89 4.19 -18.66 12.54
C LEU A 89 4.11 -20.16 12.88
N ASN A 90 5.09 -20.71 13.59
CA ASN A 90 5.13 -22.13 13.98
C ASN A 90 4.08 -22.48 15.03
N GLU A 91 3.79 -21.55 15.96
CA GLU A 91 2.75 -21.73 16.97
C GLU A 91 1.33 -21.56 16.40
N ALA A 92 1.20 -20.99 15.21
CA ALA A 92 -0.10 -20.77 14.60
C ALA A 92 -0.61 -22.07 13.98
N ASP A 93 -1.72 -22.59 14.50
CA ASP A 93 -2.50 -23.66 13.85
C ASP A 93 -3.06 -23.23 12.48
N LEU A 94 -3.11 -21.92 12.22
CA LEU A 94 -3.65 -21.31 11.01
C LEU A 94 -3.06 -19.91 10.79
N VAL A 95 -2.29 -19.75 9.72
CA VAL A 95 -1.82 -18.44 9.24
C VAL A 95 -2.60 -18.07 7.99
N ILE A 96 -3.67 -17.30 8.16
CA ILE A 96 -4.47 -16.78 7.06
C ILE A 96 -4.02 -15.36 6.77
N PHE A 97 -3.54 -15.10 5.55
CA PHE A 97 -3.43 -13.75 4.97
C PHE A 97 -4.61 -13.41 4.05
N GLN A 98 -5.38 -14.42 3.63
CA GLN A 98 -6.62 -14.27 2.87
C GLN A 98 -7.65 -13.46 3.69
N ASP A 99 -8.50 -12.68 3.02
CA ASP A 99 -9.44 -11.72 3.63
C ASP A 99 -8.80 -10.56 4.42
N LYS A 100 -7.48 -10.35 4.29
CA LYS A 100 -6.82 -9.14 4.78
C LYS A 100 -6.66 -8.13 3.65
N LYS A 101 -6.98 -6.88 3.96
CA LYS A 101 -6.69 -5.73 3.09
C LYS A 101 -5.30 -5.18 3.41
N ALA A 102 -4.52 -4.84 2.38
CA ALA A 102 -3.21 -4.19 2.52
C ALA A 102 -3.14 -2.94 1.64
N MET A 103 -2.41 -1.93 2.08
CA MET A 103 -2.26 -0.67 1.34
C MET A 103 -0.84 -0.13 1.53
N LEU A 104 -0.26 0.40 0.46
CA LEU A 104 0.96 1.21 0.55
C LEU A 104 0.58 2.67 0.82
N SER A 105 1.23 3.30 1.80
CA SER A 105 1.11 4.74 2.07
C SER A 105 2.50 5.36 2.13
N PHE A 106 2.84 6.24 1.19
CA PHE A 106 4.19 6.76 1.06
C PHE A 106 4.26 8.18 0.50
N THR A 107 5.40 8.83 0.70
CA THR A 107 5.72 10.16 0.18
C THR A 107 6.74 10.07 -0.95
N THR A 108 6.64 10.92 -1.96
CA THR A 108 7.67 11.08 -3.00
C THR A 108 8.40 12.40 -2.86
N GLY A 109 9.63 12.50 -3.41
CA GLY A 109 10.29 13.80 -3.65
C GLY A 109 9.84 14.48 -4.94
N SER A 110 9.27 13.72 -5.87
CA SER A 110 8.85 14.17 -7.20
C SER A 110 7.36 14.52 -7.24
N GLN A 111 7.00 15.47 -8.10
CA GLN A 111 5.61 15.84 -8.36
C GLN A 111 4.90 14.70 -9.10
N GLU A 112 3.57 14.65 -8.97
CA GLU A 112 2.72 13.64 -9.62
C GLU A 112 2.92 13.57 -11.14
N SER A 113 3.03 14.73 -11.80
CA SER A 113 3.21 14.84 -13.25
C SER A 113 4.47 14.13 -13.76
N MET A 114 5.50 13.99 -12.92
CA MET A 114 6.74 13.29 -13.27
C MET A 114 6.55 11.78 -13.41
N PHE A 115 5.45 11.23 -12.88
CA PHE A 115 5.07 9.82 -12.97
C PHE A 115 3.88 9.57 -13.91
N SER A 116 3.57 10.51 -14.79
CA SER A 116 2.63 10.28 -15.89
C SER A 116 3.25 9.39 -16.97
N GLU A 117 2.44 8.93 -17.93
CA GLU A 117 2.89 8.17 -19.12
C GLU A 117 4.09 8.80 -19.85
N ASN A 118 4.15 10.13 -19.88
CA ASN A 118 5.20 10.91 -20.54
C ASN A 118 6.15 11.57 -19.53
N GLY A 119 6.02 11.23 -18.24
CA GLY A 119 6.82 11.77 -17.15
C GLY A 119 8.21 11.14 -17.11
N ILE A 120 9.20 11.91 -16.62
CA ILE A 120 10.61 11.46 -16.58
C ILE A 120 10.84 10.21 -15.72
N ASN A 121 9.98 9.96 -14.73
CA ASN A 121 10.08 8.78 -13.87
C ASN A 121 9.30 7.58 -14.43
N GLY A 122 8.54 7.77 -15.52
CA GLY A 122 7.62 6.79 -16.05
C GLY A 122 6.40 6.56 -15.16
N ASP A 123 5.48 5.72 -15.63
CA ASP A 123 4.20 5.51 -14.96
C ASP A 123 4.34 4.89 -13.54
N MET A 124 3.70 5.52 -12.55
CA MET A 124 3.68 5.04 -11.17
C MET A 124 3.15 3.59 -11.02
N ASN A 125 2.19 3.18 -11.84
CA ASN A 125 1.63 1.82 -11.78
C ASN A 125 2.69 0.76 -12.12
N VAL A 126 3.62 1.06 -13.03
CA VAL A 126 4.76 0.17 -13.35
C VAL A 126 5.70 0.06 -12.15
N THR A 127 5.95 1.19 -11.48
CA THR A 127 6.83 1.25 -10.30
C THR A 127 6.26 0.45 -9.13
N LEU A 128 4.94 0.49 -8.93
CA LEU A 128 4.27 -0.17 -7.80
C LEU A 128 3.94 -1.64 -8.06
N TRP A 129 3.91 -2.09 -9.32
CA TRP A 129 3.53 -3.46 -9.66
C TRP A 129 4.32 -4.55 -8.91
N PRO A 130 5.66 -4.50 -8.80
CA PRO A 130 6.40 -5.51 -8.07
C PRO A 130 6.03 -5.59 -6.58
N LEU A 131 5.68 -4.47 -5.95
CA LEU A 131 5.30 -4.42 -4.54
C LEU A 131 3.84 -4.88 -4.34
N GLN A 132 2.93 -4.34 -5.15
CA GLN A 132 1.51 -4.63 -5.03
C GLN A 132 1.17 -6.05 -5.50
N ASN A 133 1.63 -6.45 -6.69
CA ASN A 133 1.39 -7.80 -7.20
C ASN A 133 2.40 -8.80 -6.63
N GLY A 134 3.70 -8.50 -6.75
CA GLY A 134 4.78 -9.46 -6.45
C GLY A 134 5.01 -9.74 -4.97
N ILE A 135 4.56 -8.86 -4.06
CA ILE A 135 4.68 -9.07 -2.62
C ILE A 135 3.31 -9.19 -1.97
N LEU A 136 2.47 -8.16 -2.05
CA LEU A 136 1.20 -8.13 -1.31
C LEU A 136 0.19 -9.13 -1.88
N HIS A 137 -0.16 -9.01 -3.16
CA HIS A 137 -1.13 -9.90 -3.80
C HIS A 137 -0.63 -11.35 -3.84
N TYR A 138 0.67 -11.56 -4.11
CA TYR A 138 1.31 -12.87 -4.06
C TYR A 138 1.09 -13.57 -2.71
N CYS A 139 1.15 -12.83 -1.60
CA CYS A 139 0.86 -13.34 -0.25
C CYS A 139 -0.64 -13.47 0.07
N GLY A 140 -1.54 -13.21 -0.89
CA GLY A 140 -2.99 -13.37 -0.75
C GLY A 140 -3.75 -12.15 -0.21
N PHE A 141 -3.11 -10.97 -0.11
CA PHE A 141 -3.80 -9.76 0.32
C PHE A 141 -4.76 -9.22 -0.75
N GLN A 142 -5.88 -8.66 -0.29
CA GLN A 142 -6.70 -7.71 -1.05
C GLN A 142 -5.98 -6.36 -1.06
N VAL A 143 -5.34 -5.99 -2.16
CA VAL A 143 -4.52 -4.76 -2.20
C VAL A 143 -5.41 -3.56 -2.49
N LEU A 144 -5.41 -2.55 -1.62
CA LEU A 144 -6.09 -1.28 -1.84
C LEU A 144 -5.23 -0.33 -2.68
N ALA A 145 -5.88 0.68 -3.28
CA ALA A 145 -5.16 1.75 -3.99
C ALA A 145 -4.15 2.44 -3.07
N PRO A 146 -2.94 2.78 -3.54
CA PRO A 146 -1.88 3.32 -2.69
C PRO A 146 -2.18 4.75 -2.26
N GLN A 147 -1.93 5.14 -1.01
CA GLN A 147 -1.92 6.54 -0.61
C GLN A 147 -0.57 7.17 -0.98
N ILE A 148 -0.57 8.06 -1.97
CA ILE A 148 0.65 8.76 -2.40
C ILE A 148 0.58 10.23 -2.00
N PHE A 149 1.60 10.70 -1.28
CA PHE A 149 1.79 12.11 -0.97
C PHE A 149 2.88 12.67 -1.88
N TRP A 150 2.46 13.43 -2.89
CA TRP A 150 3.34 13.95 -3.93
C TRP A 150 4.13 15.17 -3.46
N ALA A 151 5.45 15.04 -3.36
CA ALA A 151 6.40 16.12 -3.06
C ALA A 151 6.01 17.02 -1.86
N PRO A 152 5.66 16.48 -0.67
CA PRO A 152 5.27 17.31 0.48
C PRO A 152 6.37 18.28 0.93
N SER A 153 7.64 17.99 0.63
CA SER A 153 8.77 18.90 0.91
C SER A 153 8.82 20.14 0.00
N SER A 154 8.08 20.13 -1.10
CA SER A 154 8.13 21.14 -2.15
C SER A 154 6.90 22.06 -2.13
N VAL A 155 6.00 21.86 -1.17
CA VAL A 155 4.75 22.62 -1.03
C VAL A 155 4.69 23.38 0.30
N PRO A 156 3.91 24.46 0.41
CA PRO A 156 3.79 25.19 1.66
C PRO A 156 3.03 24.39 2.74
N ARG A 157 3.12 24.85 3.99
CA ARG A 157 2.63 24.10 5.17
C ARG A 157 1.12 23.88 5.17
N ASP A 158 0.35 24.85 4.68
CA ASP A 158 -1.09 24.76 4.51
C ASP A 158 -1.47 23.65 3.52
N GLU A 159 -0.74 23.52 2.41
CA GLU A 159 -0.93 22.44 1.45
C GLU A 159 -0.57 21.07 2.05
N CYS A 160 0.53 20.96 2.79
CA CYS A 160 0.85 19.78 3.60
C CYS A 160 -0.29 19.41 4.57
N SER A 161 -0.89 20.40 5.21
CA SER A 161 -2.02 20.18 6.13
C SER A 161 -3.24 19.66 5.36
N GLY A 162 -3.53 20.23 4.19
CA GLY A 162 -4.58 19.76 3.29
C GLY A 162 -4.37 18.31 2.82
N MET A 163 -3.12 17.88 2.62
CA MET A 163 -2.81 16.48 2.31
C MET A 163 -3.18 15.53 3.47
N LEU A 164 -2.88 15.91 4.71
CA LEU A 164 -3.26 15.14 5.90
C LEU A 164 -4.77 15.09 6.09
N GLU A 165 -5.50 16.18 5.83
CA GLU A 165 -6.96 16.18 5.91
C GLU A 165 -7.61 15.28 4.86
N ARG A 166 -7.09 15.27 3.62
CA ARG A 166 -7.55 14.30 2.60
C ARG A 166 -7.28 12.85 3.02
N TRP A 167 -6.13 12.61 3.66
CA TRP A 167 -5.80 11.30 4.19
C TRP A 167 -6.76 10.86 5.30
N ARG A 168 -7.07 11.74 6.25
CA ARG A 168 -8.07 11.51 7.30
C ARG A 168 -9.44 11.21 6.72
N TYR A 169 -9.86 11.96 5.71
CA TYR A 169 -11.13 11.73 5.02
C TYR A 169 -11.19 10.34 4.38
N ARG A 170 -10.13 9.95 3.67
CA ARG A 170 -10.05 8.61 3.06
C ARG A 170 -10.10 7.50 4.12
N LEU A 171 -9.37 7.67 5.23
CA LEU A 171 -9.31 6.71 6.33
C LEU A 171 -10.69 6.38 6.93
N TRP A 172 -11.64 7.32 6.90
CA TRP A 172 -13.02 7.07 7.34
C TRP A 172 -13.78 6.06 6.47
N GLY A 173 -13.47 5.99 5.17
CA GLY A 173 -14.06 5.04 4.23
C GLY A 173 -13.20 3.80 3.95
N LEU A 174 -11.95 3.79 4.41
CA LEU A 174 -10.91 2.87 3.94
C LEU A 174 -11.30 1.39 4.04
N LEU A 175 -11.93 0.95 5.13
CA LEU A 175 -12.30 -0.45 5.32
C LEU A 175 -13.35 -0.93 4.31
N GLY A 176 -14.15 -0.01 3.77
CA GLY A 176 -15.15 -0.26 2.75
C GLY A 176 -14.66 -0.10 1.31
N GLU A 177 -13.41 0.32 1.09
CA GLU A 177 -12.88 0.50 -0.28
C GLU A 177 -12.80 -0.83 -1.04
N GLU A 178 -13.11 -0.79 -2.32
CA GLU A 178 -12.90 -1.88 -3.26
C GLU A 178 -11.40 -2.08 -3.52
N PRO A 179 -10.87 -3.31 -3.43
CA PRO A 179 -9.49 -3.61 -3.77
C PRO A 179 -9.17 -3.42 -5.26
N LEU A 180 -7.88 -3.32 -5.56
CA LEU A 180 -7.34 -3.43 -6.90
C LEU A 180 -7.62 -4.81 -7.48
N SER A 181 -7.81 -4.85 -8.80
CA SER A 181 -8.04 -6.08 -9.54
C SER A 181 -6.72 -6.68 -10.02
N PHE A 182 -6.58 -7.99 -9.86
CA PHE A 182 -5.45 -8.77 -10.36
C PHE A 182 -5.99 -9.94 -11.17
N THR A 183 -5.20 -10.43 -12.13
CA THR A 183 -5.60 -11.57 -12.95
C THR A 183 -5.72 -12.83 -12.09
N PRO A 184 -6.91 -13.47 -12.01
CA PRO A 184 -7.12 -14.65 -11.16
C PRO A 184 -6.26 -15.85 -11.59
N LEU A 185 -5.91 -16.72 -10.65
CA LEU A 185 -5.10 -17.92 -10.91
C LEU A 185 -5.77 -18.87 -11.91
N GLU A 186 -7.09 -18.85 -11.99
CA GLU A 186 -7.89 -19.66 -12.92
C GLU A 186 -7.64 -19.28 -14.38
N CYS A 187 -7.09 -18.10 -14.65
CA CYS A 187 -6.69 -17.67 -15.99
C CYS A 187 -5.38 -18.33 -16.48
N PHE A 188 -4.66 -19.06 -15.62
CA PHE A 188 -3.35 -19.63 -15.94
C PHE A 188 -3.36 -21.16 -15.96
N GLU A 189 -2.45 -21.72 -16.74
CA GLU A 189 -2.17 -23.16 -16.79
C GLU A 189 -1.45 -23.62 -15.51
N LYS A 190 -1.76 -24.83 -15.02
CA LYS A 190 -1.23 -25.34 -13.75
C LYS A 190 0.25 -25.72 -13.79
N GLU A 191 0.75 -26.12 -14.96
CA GLU A 191 2.09 -26.70 -15.12
C GLU A 191 3.08 -25.67 -15.68
N GLY A 192 2.66 -24.91 -16.71
CA GLY A 192 3.48 -23.88 -17.34
C GLY A 192 3.36 -22.49 -16.73
N PHE A 193 2.36 -22.27 -15.86
CA PHE A 193 2.03 -20.96 -15.28
C PHE A 193 1.87 -19.85 -16.33
N GLN A 194 1.53 -20.23 -17.57
CA GLN A 194 1.26 -19.31 -18.67
C GLN A 194 -0.22 -18.94 -18.69
N LEU A 195 -0.53 -17.75 -19.20
CA LEU A 195 -1.91 -17.33 -19.42
C LEU A 195 -2.56 -18.27 -20.45
N LYS A 196 -3.72 -18.82 -20.11
CA LYS A 196 -4.42 -19.79 -20.97
C LYS A 196 -4.72 -19.19 -22.36
N PRO A 197 -4.58 -19.97 -23.46
CA PRO A 197 -4.83 -19.48 -24.81
C PRO A 197 -6.23 -18.87 -25.00
N GLU A 198 -7.27 -19.46 -24.39
CA GLU A 198 -8.65 -18.95 -24.46
C GLU A 198 -8.80 -17.57 -23.81
N VAL A 199 -8.01 -17.27 -22.77
CA VAL A 199 -8.01 -15.96 -22.12
C VAL A 199 -7.25 -14.95 -22.99
N GLN A 200 -6.15 -15.37 -23.60
CA GLN A 200 -5.42 -14.52 -24.56
C GLN A 200 -6.32 -14.13 -25.74
N GLU A 201 -7.05 -15.08 -26.32
CA GLU A 201 -7.95 -14.85 -27.44
C GLU A 201 -9.13 -13.93 -27.08
N GLN A 202 -9.74 -14.13 -25.90
CA GLN A 202 -10.82 -13.26 -25.40
C GLN A 202 -10.38 -11.79 -25.27
N HIS A 203 -9.10 -11.56 -24.98
CA HIS A 203 -8.52 -10.23 -24.80
C HIS A 203 -7.73 -9.73 -26.02
N ALA A 204 -7.69 -10.50 -27.11
CA ALA A 204 -7.02 -10.11 -28.33
C ALA A 204 -7.69 -8.88 -28.97
N GLY A 205 -6.90 -7.87 -29.31
CA GLY A 205 -7.40 -6.63 -29.94
C GLY A 205 -8.17 -5.69 -29.01
N GLN A 206 -8.24 -5.97 -27.71
CA GLN A 206 -8.71 -4.98 -26.73
C GLN A 206 -7.68 -3.85 -26.60
N GLU A 207 -8.16 -2.62 -26.40
CA GLU A 207 -7.32 -1.42 -26.15
C GLU A 207 -6.45 -1.59 -24.89
N PHE A 208 -7.00 -2.31 -23.91
CA PHE A 208 -6.35 -2.65 -22.65
C PHE A 208 -6.24 -4.18 -22.55
N GLY A 209 -5.05 -4.67 -22.25
CA GLY A 209 -4.83 -5.98 -21.62
C GLY A 209 -5.31 -6.06 -20.16
N LEU A 210 -4.76 -6.99 -19.39
CA LEU A 210 -5.38 -7.42 -18.13
C LEU A 210 -4.90 -6.62 -16.92
N THR A 211 -3.59 -6.44 -16.80
CA THR A 211 -2.95 -5.74 -15.69
C THR A 211 -1.62 -5.15 -16.16
N VAL A 212 -0.93 -4.39 -15.29
CA VAL A 212 0.40 -3.84 -15.58
C VAL A 212 1.40 -4.94 -15.98
N GLY A 213 1.43 -6.06 -15.25
CA GLY A 213 2.34 -7.17 -15.53
C GLY A 213 1.90 -8.09 -16.67
N ILE A 214 0.61 -8.06 -17.04
CA ILE A 214 0.03 -8.90 -18.10
C ILE A 214 -0.63 -7.96 -19.11
N HIS A 215 0.24 -7.19 -19.76
CA HIS A 215 -0.17 -6.10 -20.64
C HIS A 215 -0.54 -6.59 -22.06
N LEU A 216 -0.22 -7.84 -22.42
CA LEU A 216 -0.58 -8.47 -23.71
C LEU A 216 -0.15 -7.67 -24.95
N GLY A 217 0.97 -6.94 -24.85
CA GLY A 217 1.45 -6.06 -25.93
C GLY A 217 0.67 -4.74 -26.07
N ASN A 218 -0.36 -4.51 -25.26
CA ASN A 218 -1.14 -3.27 -25.24
C ASN A 218 -0.47 -2.26 -24.29
N SER A 219 -0.09 -1.11 -24.83
CA SER A 219 0.66 -0.06 -24.12
C SER A 219 -0.18 0.77 -23.14
N GLU A 220 -1.51 0.72 -23.21
CA GLU A 220 -2.39 1.63 -22.45
C GLU A 220 -2.95 1.02 -21.15
N ASN A 221 -2.58 -0.21 -20.82
CA ASN A 221 -3.02 -0.90 -19.59
C ASN A 221 -2.63 -0.26 -18.28
N VAL A 222 -1.73 0.70 -18.36
CA VAL A 222 -1.06 1.24 -17.20
C VAL A 222 -2.05 2.04 -16.32
N PHE A 223 -3.24 2.36 -16.85
CA PHE A 223 -4.20 3.25 -16.20
C PHE A 223 -5.29 2.58 -15.34
N LYS A 224 -5.43 1.25 -15.28
CA LYS A 224 -6.57 0.67 -14.51
C LYS A 224 -6.31 0.47 -13.02
N ASN A 225 -5.05 0.40 -12.57
CA ASN A 225 -4.77 0.05 -11.17
C ASN A 225 -4.75 1.24 -10.20
N ILE A 226 -4.59 2.49 -10.65
CA ILE A 226 -4.52 3.65 -9.73
C ILE A 226 -5.55 4.76 -10.04
N HIS A 227 -6.23 4.75 -11.20
CA HIS A 227 -7.09 5.88 -11.62
C HIS A 227 -8.35 6.15 -10.79
N TRP A 228 -8.66 5.34 -9.77
CA TRP A 228 -9.67 5.70 -8.76
C TRP A 228 -9.28 6.93 -7.93
N PHE A 229 -8.00 7.36 -7.95
CA PHE A 229 -7.50 8.48 -7.15
C PHE A 229 -8.02 9.87 -7.55
N GLN A 230 -8.39 10.08 -8.81
CA GLN A 230 -8.74 11.42 -9.30
C GLN A 230 -10.12 11.92 -8.81
N HIS A 231 -11.00 11.04 -8.31
CA HIS A 231 -12.34 11.43 -7.85
C HIS A 231 -12.50 11.60 -6.34
N ILE A 232 -11.51 11.24 -5.53
CA ILE A 232 -11.56 11.37 -4.05
C ILE A 232 -11.02 12.73 -3.58
N HIS A 233 -10.38 13.50 -4.48
CA HIS A 233 -9.71 14.76 -4.17
C HIS A 233 -10.64 15.98 -4.13
N THR A 234 -11.93 15.82 -4.45
CA THR A 234 -12.91 16.89 -4.33
C THR A 234 -13.76 16.67 -3.08
N PRO A 235 -13.53 17.39 -1.96
CA PRO A 235 -14.59 17.52 -0.96
C PRO A 235 -15.83 18.07 -1.67
N PRO A 236 -17.06 17.69 -1.28
CA PRO A 236 -18.26 18.22 -1.91
C PRO A 236 -18.19 19.74 -1.84
N SER A 237 -17.98 20.36 -3.00
CA SER A 237 -18.15 21.80 -3.12
C SER A 237 -19.56 22.09 -2.61
N HIS A 238 -19.69 23.00 -1.64
CA HIS A 238 -20.99 23.58 -1.34
C HIS A 238 -21.46 24.23 -2.64
N SER A 239 -22.25 23.49 -3.40
CA SER A 239 -22.92 24.02 -4.56
C SER A 239 -23.75 25.18 -4.05
N ARG A 240 -23.51 26.35 -4.64
CA ARG A 240 -24.39 27.51 -4.48
C ARG A 240 -25.77 27.05 -4.92
N ALA A 241 -26.58 26.64 -3.97
CA ALA A 241 -28.01 26.59 -4.14
C ALA A 241 -28.44 28.02 -4.52
N THR A 242 -29.07 28.09 -5.67
CA THR A 242 -29.74 29.23 -6.27
C THR A 242 -30.34 30.17 -5.23
N ARG A 243 -29.99 31.46 -5.35
CA ARG A 243 -30.79 32.54 -4.74
C ARG A 243 -32.21 32.48 -5.29
N SER A 244 -33.18 32.15 -4.45
CA SER A 244 -34.53 32.72 -4.54
C SER A 244 -35.23 32.69 -3.19
N HIS A 245 -35.34 33.88 -2.59
CA HIS A 245 -36.43 34.35 -1.73
C HIS A 245 -36.88 33.47 -0.55
N LEU A 246 -36.47 33.85 0.67
CA LEU A 246 -37.33 34.38 1.75
C LEU A 246 -36.61 34.31 3.11
N GLY A 247 -36.73 35.39 3.89
CA GLY A 247 -36.67 35.31 5.36
C GLY A 247 -35.37 35.73 6.02
N GLN A 248 -35.35 36.97 6.49
CA GLN A 248 -34.44 37.50 7.50
C GLN A 248 -34.39 36.61 8.75
N MET A 249 -33.21 36.39 9.33
CA MET A 249 -32.95 36.60 10.77
C MET A 249 -31.49 36.31 11.17
N THR A 250 -30.85 37.39 11.64
CA THR A 250 -29.86 37.49 12.73
C THR A 250 -28.52 36.75 12.64
N THR A 251 -27.49 37.58 12.44
CA THR A 251 -26.08 37.47 12.84
C THR A 251 -25.89 37.34 14.35
N ALA A 252 -25.05 36.38 14.78
CA ALA A 252 -24.13 36.36 15.93
C ALA A 252 -23.65 34.89 16.03
N TRP A 253 -22.37 34.51 16.05
CA TRP A 253 -21.28 34.86 16.96
C TRP A 253 -19.97 34.29 16.39
N TRP A 254 -18.90 35.07 16.33
CA TRP A 254 -17.50 34.63 16.37
C TRP A 254 -16.63 35.79 16.88
N GLU A 255 -16.24 35.70 18.15
CA GLU A 255 -14.96 36.18 18.68
C GLU A 255 -14.19 34.95 19.18
#